data_AF-A0AA40P716-F1
#
_entry.id   AF-A0AA40P716-F1
#
_cell.length_a   1.000
_cell.length_b   1.000
_cell.length_c   1.000
_cell.angle_alpha   90.00
_cell.angle_beta   90.00
_cell.angle_gamma   90.00
#
_symmetry.space_group_name_H-M   'P 1'
#
loop_
_entity.id
_entity.type
_entity.pdbx_description
1 polymer ?
#
loop_
_entity_poly.entity_id
_entity_poly.type
_entity_poly.pdbx_seq_one_letter_code
_entity_poly.pdbx_strand_id
1 'polypeptide(L)'
;MDLNGVRFCETPWLLNAEDPLRQQVTAQWPQAAGSLGRLYAMGIDAYRLAPRLAQLKAMPDSRIDGLSGSLSINPGRRVERQLPWAEFVDGKIQRLPDTAP
;
A
#
# COMPACT_ATOMS: atom_id res chain seq x y z
N MET A 1 20.96 -7.53 15.70
CA MET A 1 20.84 -6.10 15.40
C MET A 1 19.48 -5.67 15.91
N ASP A 2 19.43 -4.65 16.76
CA ASP A 2 18.16 -4.10 17.25
C ASP A 2 17.61 -3.14 16.18
N LEU A 3 16.38 -3.39 15.72
CA LEU A 3 15.69 -2.56 14.74
C LEU A 3 14.77 -1.52 15.39
N ASN A 4 14.66 -1.50 16.72
CA ASN A 4 13.78 -0.59 17.42
C ASN A 4 14.05 0.88 17.02
N GLY A 5 12.98 1.62 16.71
CA GLY A 5 13.05 3.00 16.22
C GLY A 5 13.33 3.16 14.71
N VAL A 6 13.63 2.07 13.98
CA VAL A 6 13.79 2.15 12.53
C VAL A 6 12.44 2.42 11.87
N ARG A 7 12.40 3.47 11.05
CA ARG A 7 11.23 3.86 10.24
C ARG A 7 11.40 3.48 8.78
N PHE A 8 10.32 3.01 8.17
CA PHE A 8 10.31 2.61 6.77
C PHE A 8 8.92 2.79 6.16
N CYS A 9 8.87 2.84 4.83
CA CYS A 9 7.63 2.86 4.07
C CYS A 9 7.27 1.46 3.61
N GLU A 10 6.01 1.09 3.73
CA GLU A 10 5.53 -0.21 3.25
C GLU A 10 4.06 -0.14 2.81
N THR A 11 3.62 -1.09 2.00
CA THR A 11 2.26 -1.14 1.48
C THR A 11 1.21 -1.34 2.57
N PRO A 12 0.01 -0.73 2.44
CA PRO A 12 -1.13 -1.02 3.30
C PRO A 12 -1.42 -2.53 3.43
N TRP A 13 -1.22 -3.29 2.36
CA TRP A 13 -1.34 -4.76 2.36
C TRP A 13 -0.45 -5.45 3.39
N LEU A 14 0.78 -5.00 3.59
CA LEU A 14 1.70 -5.62 4.55
C LEU A 14 1.57 -5.02 5.95
N LEU A 15 1.12 -3.77 6.07
CA LEU A 15 0.92 -3.11 7.36
C LEU A 15 -0.43 -3.45 8.02
N ASN A 16 -1.44 -3.88 7.27
CA ASN A 16 -2.76 -4.22 7.80
C ASN A 16 -3.04 -5.72 7.73
N ALA A 17 -2.54 -6.47 8.73
CA ALA A 17 -2.73 -7.91 8.78
C ALA A 17 -4.20 -8.35 8.97
N GLU A 18 -5.02 -7.46 9.54
CA GLU A 18 -6.43 -7.68 9.88
C GLU A 18 -7.39 -7.42 8.71
N ASP A 19 -6.89 -6.99 7.55
CA ASP A 19 -7.71 -6.81 6.36
C ASP A 19 -8.36 -8.17 5.94
N PRO A 20 -9.69 -8.26 5.84
CA PRO A 20 -10.36 -9.54 5.54
C PRO A 20 -9.96 -10.12 4.18
N LEU A 21 -9.74 -9.29 3.16
CA LEU A 21 -9.29 -9.75 1.85
C LEU A 21 -7.87 -10.32 1.96
N ARG A 22 -6.99 -9.67 2.72
CA ARG A 22 -5.65 -10.20 3.00
C ARG A 22 -5.71 -11.53 3.72
N GLN A 23 -6.54 -11.67 4.74
CA GLN A 23 -6.69 -12.93 5.48
C GLN A 23 -7.16 -14.06 4.55
N GLN A 24 -8.17 -13.81 3.71
CA GLN A 24 -8.66 -14.79 2.74
C GLN A 24 -7.57 -15.21 1.73
N VAL A 25 -6.82 -14.24 1.20
CA VAL A 25 -5.77 -14.52 0.21
C VAL A 25 -4.61 -15.27 0.84
N THR A 26 -4.14 -14.85 2.01
CA THR A 26 -3.01 -15.50 2.70
C THR A 26 -3.35 -16.89 3.23
N ALA A 27 -4.62 -17.18 3.50
CA ALA A 27 -5.09 -18.52 3.83
C ALA A 27 -4.94 -19.51 2.65
N GLN A 28 -5.09 -19.03 1.41
CA GLN A 28 -4.95 -19.86 0.20
C GLN A 28 -3.54 -19.79 -0.40
N TRP A 29 -2.86 -18.66 -0.22
CA TRP A 29 -1.54 -18.38 -0.75
C TRP A 29 -0.66 -17.69 0.31
N PRO A 30 -0.01 -18.46 1.20
CA PRO A 30 0.76 -17.92 2.32
C PRO A 30 1.87 -16.94 1.92
N GLN A 31 2.45 -17.08 0.73
CA GLN A 31 3.50 -16.19 0.21
C GLN A 31 3.00 -14.75 0.00
N ALA A 32 1.68 -14.55 -0.12
CA ALA A 32 1.08 -13.22 -0.17
C ALA A 32 1.21 -12.45 1.16
N ALA A 33 1.58 -13.11 2.27
CA ALA A 33 1.89 -12.44 3.52
C ALA A 33 3.28 -11.76 3.52
N GLY A 34 4.14 -12.10 2.55
CA GLY A 34 5.50 -11.59 2.44
C GLY A 34 5.73 -10.74 1.20
N SER A 35 6.93 -10.83 0.62
CA SER A 35 7.36 -9.97 -0.50
C SER A 35 6.47 -10.08 -1.74
N LEU A 36 5.93 -11.27 -2.06
CA LEU A 36 5.01 -11.47 -3.17
C LEU A 36 3.65 -10.79 -2.96
N GLY A 37 3.28 -10.52 -1.69
CA GLY A 37 2.09 -9.75 -1.34
C GLY A 37 2.06 -8.36 -1.97
N ARG A 38 3.23 -7.72 -2.15
CA ARG A 38 3.33 -6.42 -2.82
C ARG A 38 2.88 -6.49 -4.28
N LEU A 39 3.19 -7.58 -4.98
CA LEU A 39 2.77 -7.79 -6.37
C LEU A 39 1.27 -8.12 -6.44
N TYR A 40 0.75 -8.87 -5.47
CA TYR A 40 -0.68 -9.16 -5.38
C TYR A 40 -1.49 -7.87 -5.16
N ALA A 41 -1.07 -7.04 -4.20
CA ALA A 41 -1.65 -5.72 -3.94
C ALA A 41 -1.60 -4.82 -5.20
N MET A 42 -0.46 -4.81 -5.90
CA MET A 42 -0.32 -4.09 -7.17
C MET A 42 -1.29 -4.59 -8.24
N GLY A 43 -1.52 -5.91 -8.34
CA GLY A 43 -2.46 -6.50 -9.30
C GLY A 43 -3.91 -6.08 -9.04
N ILE A 44 -4.33 -6.11 -7.76
CA ILE A 44 -5.65 -5.62 -7.36
C ILE A 44 -5.80 -4.14 -7.70
N ASP A 45 -4.80 -3.34 -7.34
CA ASP A 45 -4.82 -1.91 -7.60
C ASP A 45 -4.87 -1.61 -9.10
N ALA A 46 -4.09 -2.33 -9.93
CA ALA A 46 -4.14 -2.19 -11.38
C ALA A 46 -5.55 -2.44 -11.95
N TYR A 47 -6.21 -3.50 -11.47
CA TYR A 47 -7.59 -3.82 -11.84
C TYR A 47 -8.57 -2.70 -11.42
N ARG A 48 -8.42 -2.19 -10.19
CA ARG A 48 -9.25 -1.09 -9.65
C ARG A 48 -8.98 0.26 -10.32
N LEU A 49 -7.75 0.46 -10.82
CA LEU A 49 -7.28 1.71 -11.41
C LEU A 49 -7.69 1.84 -12.87
N ALA A 50 -7.65 0.75 -13.64
CA ALA A 50 -7.95 0.73 -15.07
C ALA A 50 -9.22 1.52 -15.47
N PRO A 51 -10.40 1.32 -14.82
CA PRO A 51 -11.61 2.08 -15.18
C PRO A 51 -11.59 3.55 -14.73
N ARG A 52 -10.69 3.93 -13.81
CA ARG A 52 -10.62 5.27 -13.19
C ARG A 52 -9.51 6.15 -13.77
N LEU A 53 -8.73 5.64 -14.73
CA LEU A 53 -7.60 6.38 -15.31
C LEU A 53 -8.02 7.72 -15.95
N ALA A 54 -9.18 7.79 -16.60
CA ALA A 54 -9.67 9.04 -17.17
C ALA A 54 -10.00 10.09 -16.09
N GLN A 55 -10.62 9.66 -15.00
CA GLN A 55 -10.94 10.52 -13.86
C GLN A 55 -9.66 11.06 -13.20
N LEU A 56 -8.69 10.20 -12.91
CA LEU A 56 -7.42 10.62 -12.31
C LEU A 56 -6.66 11.62 -13.18
N LYS A 57 -6.71 11.45 -14.51
CA LYS A 57 -6.10 12.42 -15.44
C LYS A 57 -6.79 13.78 -15.43
N ALA A 58 -8.11 13.80 -15.25
CA ALA A 58 -8.91 15.02 -15.22
C ALA A 58 -8.84 15.76 -13.88
N MET A 59 -8.47 15.07 -12.79
CA MET A 59 -8.44 15.59 -11.43
C MET A 59 -7.04 15.36 -10.82
N PRO A 60 -6.07 16.28 -11.03
CA PRO A 60 -4.68 16.09 -10.63
C PRO A 60 -4.48 15.85 -9.12
N ASP A 61 -5.36 16.41 -8.28
CA ASP A 61 -5.30 16.27 -6.83
C ASP A 61 -6.04 15.03 -6.31
N SER A 62 -6.68 14.26 -7.20
CA SER A 62 -7.40 13.06 -6.81
C SER A 62 -6.46 11.90 -6.48
N ARG A 63 -6.85 11.14 -5.45
CA ARG A 63 -6.14 9.96 -4.98
C ARG A 63 -7.10 8.81 -4.79
N ILE A 64 -6.58 7.59 -4.91
CA ILE A 64 -7.31 6.35 -4.61
C ILE A 64 -6.52 5.59 -3.56
N ASP A 65 -7.18 5.25 -2.45
CA ASP A 65 -6.59 4.38 -1.45
C ASP A 65 -6.50 2.95 -2.00
N GLY A 66 -5.28 2.55 -2.32
CA GLY A 66 -4.94 1.24 -2.84
C GLY A 66 -4.30 0.34 -1.79
N LEU A 67 -4.24 -0.94 -2.08
CA LEU A 67 -3.55 -1.92 -1.24
C LEU A 67 -2.03 -1.80 -1.34
N SER A 68 -1.53 -1.18 -2.42
CA SER A 68 -0.12 -0.90 -2.69
C SER A 68 0.30 0.54 -2.34
N GLY A 69 -0.61 1.35 -1.78
CA GLY A 69 -0.39 2.75 -1.38
C GLY A 69 -1.55 3.66 -1.78
N SER A 70 -1.50 4.93 -1.40
CA SER A 70 -2.39 5.95 -1.96
C SER A 70 -1.92 6.31 -3.37
N LEU A 71 -2.78 6.13 -4.37
CA LEU A 71 -2.44 6.17 -5.79
C LEU A 71 -2.91 7.46 -6.43
N SER A 72 -2.02 8.13 -7.17
CA SER A 72 -2.33 9.30 -8.01
C SER A 72 -1.71 9.13 -9.39
N ILE A 73 -2.04 10.03 -10.32
CA ILE A 73 -1.34 10.12 -11.61
C ILE A 73 -0.69 11.50 -11.75
N ASN A 74 0.60 11.51 -12.08
CA ASN A 74 1.31 12.76 -12.29
C ASN A 74 1.13 13.29 -13.73
N PRO A 75 1.54 14.55 -14.03
CA PRO A 75 1.45 15.11 -15.38
C PRO A 75 2.18 14.30 -16.46
N GLY A 76 3.20 13.52 -16.07
CA GLY A 76 3.92 12.58 -16.93
C GLY A 76 3.15 11.29 -17.24
N ARG A 77 1.89 11.17 -16.82
CA ARG A 77 1.03 9.97 -16.95
C ARG A 77 1.61 8.74 -16.23
N ARG A 78 2.37 8.96 -15.16
CA ARG A 78 2.88 7.89 -14.30
C ARG A 78 2.03 7.78 -13.05
N VAL A 79 1.74 6.53 -12.66
CA VAL A 79 1.13 6.25 -11.37
C VAL A 79 2.17 6.49 -10.28
N GLU A 80 1.84 7.34 -9.33
CA GLU A 80 2.62 7.58 -8.13
C GLU A 80 1.94 6.92 -6.94
N ARG A 81 2.74 6.50 -5.97
CA ARG A 81 2.26 5.85 -4.76
C ARG A 81 2.84 6.55 -3.54
N GLN A 82 1.97 7.06 -2.69
CA GLN A 82 2.35 7.47 -1.34
C GLN A 82 2.14 6.27 -0.41
N LEU A 83 3.23 5.81 0.20
CA LEU A 83 3.21 4.70 1.15
C LEU A 83 3.08 5.23 2.58
N PRO A 84 2.30 4.56 3.44
CA PRO A 84 2.31 4.85 4.87
C PRO A 84 3.68 4.53 5.48
N TRP A 85 4.02 5.29 6.52
CA TRP A 85 5.18 5.02 7.35
C TRP A 85 4.86 3.98 8.42
N ALA A 86 5.85 3.20 8.78
CA ALA A 86 5.83 2.31 9.93
C ALA A 86 7.15 2.41 10.71
N GLU A 87 7.10 2.02 11.97
CA GLU A 87 8.24 1.98 12.88
C GLU A 87 8.33 0.60 13.54
N PHE A 88 9.54 0.11 13.75
CA PHE A 88 9.78 -1.04 14.62
C PHE A 88 9.72 -0.60 16.08
N VAL A 89 8.77 -1.16 16.85
CA VAL A 89 8.59 -0.92 18.29
C VAL A 89 8.57 -2.27 18.99
N ASP A 90 9.56 -2.53 19.84
CA ASP A 90 9.72 -3.79 20.60
C ASP A 90 9.59 -5.05 19.74
N GLY A 91 10.24 -5.03 18.56
CA GLY A 91 10.24 -6.14 17.60
C GLY A 91 8.95 -6.31 16.79
N LYS A 92 7.98 -5.41 16.94
CA LYS A 92 6.74 -5.38 16.15
C LYS A 92 6.73 -4.19 15.21
N ILE A 93 6.10 -4.37 14.05
CA ILE A 93 5.88 -3.28 13.10
C ILE A 93 4.61 -2.53 13.53
N GLN A 94 4.72 -1.22 13.74
CA GLN A 94 3.60 -0.34 14.03
C GLN A 94 3.43 0.69 12.92
N ARG A 95 2.26 0.70 12.27
CA ARG A 95 1.91 1.76 11.31
C ARG A 95 1.82 3.10 12.05
N LEU A 96 2.50 4.11 11.52
CA LEU A 96 2.41 5.48 12.00
C LEU A 96 1.18 6.17 11.39
N PRO A 97 0.58 7.17 12.07
CA PRO A 97 -0.45 8.01 11.49
C PRO A 97 0.03 8.64 10.19
N ASP A 98 -0.89 8.83 9.24
CA ASP A 98 -0.56 9.53 8.01
C ASP A 98 -0.12 10.96 8.37
N THR A 99 1.10 11.34 7.99
CA THR A 99 1.59 12.71 8.17
C THR A 99 0.71 13.64 7.33
N ALA A 100 0.10 14.64 7.97
CA ALA A 100 -0.63 15.69 7.28
C ALA A 100 0.26 16.33 6.19
N PRO A 101 -0.31 16.71 5.04
CA PRO A 101 0.43 17.37 3.96
C PRO A 101 1.09 18.68 4.41
#